data_AF-A0A660W8P6-F1
#
_entry.id   AF-A0A660W8P6-F1
#
_cell.length_a   1.000
_cell.length_b   1.000
_cell.length_c   1.000
_cell.angle_alpha   90.00
_cell.angle_beta   90.00
_cell.angle_gamma   90.00
#
_symmetry.space_group_name_H-M   'P 1'
#
loop_
_entity.id
_entity.type
_entity.pdbx_description
1 polymer ?
#
loop_
_entity_poly.entity_id
_entity_poly.type
_entity_poly.pdbx_seq_one_letter_code
_entity_poly.pdbx_strand_id
1 'polypeptide(L)' 'MLIPWDELGIDDAKAGKRLGFSIGFSESDGWERRGWNGWFLPEGGQIVDPRNFGDITLVE' A
#
# COMPACT_ATOMS: atom_id res chain seq x y z
N MET A 1 6.76 7.95 7.10
CA MET A 1 7.61 7.44 6.02
C MET A 1 7.50 8.41 4.86
N LEU A 2 8.59 8.66 4.14
CA LEU A 2 8.62 9.50 2.94
C LEU A 2 9.25 8.64 1.85
N ILE A 3 8.52 8.36 0.78
CA ILE A 3 9.00 7.57 -0.35
C ILE A 3 9.06 8.51 -1.57
N PRO A 4 10.25 8.75 -2.14
CA PRO A 4 10.39 9.49 -3.39
C PRO A 4 9.66 8.81 -4.57
N TRP A 5 9.06 9.60 -5.46
CA TRP A 5 8.27 9.07 -6.58
C TRP A 5 9.11 8.34 -7.64
N ASP A 6 10.34 8.79 -7.83
CA ASP A 6 11.34 8.20 -8.73
C ASP A 6 11.77 6.80 -8.27
N GLU A 7 11.86 6.54 -6.96
CA GLU A 7 12.08 5.19 -6.43
C GLU A 7 10.93 4.22 -6.74
N LEU A 8 9.73 4.75 -7.00
CA LEU A 8 8.54 3.98 -7.37
C LEU A 8 8.32 3.91 -8.89
N GLY A 9 9.17 4.53 -9.71
CA GLY A 9 9.00 4.61 -11.16
C GLY A 9 7.78 5.43 -11.58
N ILE A 10 7.39 6.43 -10.78
CA ILE A 10 6.25 7.31 -11.06
C ILE A 10 6.77 8.69 -11.48
N ASP A 11 6.88 8.91 -12.78
CA ASP A 11 7.50 10.14 -13.34
C ASP A 11 6.55 11.36 -13.39
N ASP A 12 5.25 11.13 -13.23
CA ASP A 12 4.16 12.09 -13.43
C ASP A 12 3.21 12.16 -12.22
N ALA A 13 3.75 12.07 -11.01
CA ALA A 13 2.99 12.28 -9.77
C ALA A 13 2.44 13.72 -9.69
N LYS A 14 1.24 13.94 -10.22
CA LYS A 14 0.53 15.23 -10.29
C LYS A 14 -0.87 15.09 -9.69
N ALA A 15 -1.44 16.21 -9.23
CA ALA A 15 -2.84 16.27 -8.82
C ALA A 15 -3.78 15.64 -9.87
N GLY A 16 -4.75 14.87 -9.39
CA GLY A 16 -5.69 14.09 -10.19
C GLY A 16 -5.20 12.72 -10.63
N LYS A 17 -3.90 12.39 -10.46
CA LYS A 17 -3.40 11.05 -10.79
C LYS A 17 -3.94 10.00 -9.82
N ARG A 18 -4.43 8.88 -10.37
CA ARG A 18 -4.91 7.72 -9.61
C ARG A 18 -3.83 6.65 -9.54
N LEU A 19 -3.59 6.12 -8.35
CA LEU A 19 -2.62 5.07 -8.10
C LEU A 19 -3.30 3.90 -7.37
N GLY A 20 -2.89 2.68 -7.71
CA GLY A 20 -3.20 1.51 -6.90
C GLY A 20 -2.40 1.58 -5.60
N PHE A 21 -3.08 1.47 -4.46
CA PHE A 21 -2.47 1.56 -3.15
C PHE A 21 -3.08 0.56 -2.16
N SER A 22 -2.23 0.01 -1.31
CA SER A 22 -2.62 -0.74 -0.13
C SER A 22 -1.60 -0.50 0.98
N ILE A 23 -2.05 -0.61 2.23
CA ILE A 23 -1.15 -0.52 3.39
C ILE A 23 -1.52 -1.59 4.41
N GLY A 24 -0.52 -2.36 4.83
CA GLY A 24 -0.66 -3.46 5.78
C GLY A 24 0.01 -3.15 7.11
N PHE A 25 -0.65 -3.58 8.18
CA PHE A 25 -0.16 -3.55 9.55
C PHE A 25 -0.04 -4.99 10.02
N SER A 26 1.15 -5.39 10.43
CA SER A 26 1.40 -6.71 11.01
C SER A 26 1.73 -6.55 12.48
N GLU A 27 1.07 -7.34 13.33
CA GLU A 27 1.38 -7.43 14.75
C GLU A 27 2.20 -8.70 15.00
N SER A 28 3.39 -8.52 15.59
CA SER A 28 4.25 -9.63 15.98
C SER A 28 4.96 -9.29 17.27
N ASP A 29 5.23 -10.31 18.08
CA ASP A 29 6.08 -10.20 19.28
C ASP A 29 7.56 -10.55 19.00
N GLY A 30 7.91 -10.77 17.73
CA GLY A 30 9.25 -11.15 17.28
C GLY A 30 9.48 -12.67 17.21
N TRP A 31 8.57 -13.50 17.74
CA TRP A 31 8.60 -14.95 17.58
C TRP A 31 7.48 -15.44 16.66
N GLU A 32 6.26 -14.93 16.84
CA GLU A 32 5.12 -15.24 16.00
C GLU A 32 4.38 -13.99 15.56
N ARG A 33 3.65 -14.10 14.44
CA ARG A 33 2.72 -13.07 14.00
C ARG A 33 1.38 -13.32 14.67
N ARG A 34 0.91 -12.35 15.46
CA ARG A 34 -0.35 -12.41 16.21
C ARG A 34 -1.55 -11.98 15.39
N GLY A 35 -1.32 -11.18 14.35
CA GLY A 35 -2.37 -10.78 13.43
C GLY A 35 -1.87 -9.86 12.32
N TRP A 36 -2.78 -9.53 11.41
CA TRP A 36 -2.60 -8.44 10.47
C TRP A 36 -3.92 -7.70 10.27
N ASN A 37 -3.82 -6.45 9.85
CA ASN A 37 -4.92 -5.66 9.33
C ASN A 37 -4.39 -4.77 8.19
N GLY A 38 -5.25 -4.15 7.41
CA GLY A 38 -4.79 -3.24 6.38
C GLY A 38 -5.92 -2.55 5.64
N TRP A 39 -5.56 -1.43 5.01
CA TRP A 39 -6.45 -0.78 4.06
C TRP A 39 -6.25 -1.42 2.69
N PHE A 40 -7.33 -1.93 2.12
CA PHE A 40 -7.35 -2.76 0.91
C PHE A 40 -6.56 -4.07 1.02
N LEU A 41 -6.50 -4.66 2.23
CA LEU A 41 -5.86 -5.96 2.48
C LEU A 41 -6.73 -6.85 3.39
N PRO A 42 -7.79 -7.48 2.86
CA PRO A 42 -8.74 -8.25 3.67
C PRO A 42 -8.14 -9.57 4.22
N GLU A 43 -7.23 -10.22 3.49
CA GLU A 43 -6.79 -11.59 3.84
C GLU A 43 -5.26 -11.78 3.92
N GLY A 44 -4.46 -10.70 3.97
CA GLY A 44 -3.01 -10.72 4.30
C GLY A 44 -2.07 -11.40 3.29
N GLY A 45 -2.53 -12.36 2.48
CA GLY A 45 -1.77 -13.02 1.40
C GLY A 45 -1.79 -12.26 0.07
N GLN A 46 -2.59 -11.19 -0.03
CA GLN A 46 -2.84 -10.45 -1.26
C GLN A 46 -1.89 -9.26 -1.46
N ILE A 47 -0.87 -9.11 -0.61
CA ILE A 47 0.10 -7.99 -0.65
C ILE A 47 0.82 -7.91 -2.01
N VAL A 48 0.99 -9.05 -2.69
CA VAL A 48 1.66 -9.15 -3.98
C VAL A 48 0.73 -9.10 -5.19
N ASP A 49 -0.59 -9.00 -4.99
CA ASP A 49 -1.58 -8.97 -6.07
C ASP A 49 -2.21 -7.58 -6.20
N PRO A 50 -1.78 -6.78 -7.20
CA PRO A 50 -2.27 -5.41 -7.40
C PRO A 50 -3.77 -5.30 -7.65
N ARG A 51 -4.44 -6.39 -8.01
CA ARG A 51 -5.91 -6.40 -8.24
C ARG A 51 -6.70 -6.15 -6.96
N ASN A 52 -6.08 -6.36 -5.79
CA ASN A 52 -6.72 -6.14 -4.50
C ASN A 52 -6.38 -4.75 -3.92
N PHE A 53 -5.55 -3.96 -4.61
CA PHE A 53 -5.27 -2.60 -4.19
C PHE A 53 -6.50 -1.74 -4.41
N GLY A 54 -6.71 -0.80 -3.50
CA GLY A 54 -7.67 0.26 -3.74
C GLY A 54 -7.05 1.41 -4.49
N ASP A 55 -7.81 2.47 -4.63
CA ASP A 55 -7.40 3.62 -5.40
C ASP A 55 -7.23 4.84 -4.50
N ILE A 56 -6.06 5.47 -4.64
CA ILE A 56 -5.81 6.81 -4.10
C ILE A 56 -5.70 7.79 -5.25
N THR A 57 -6.24 8.99 -5.04
CA THR A 57 -6.11 10.11 -5.97
C THR A 57 -5.21 11.14 -5.34
N LEU A 58 -4.15 11.53 -6.04
CA LEU A 58 -3.29 12.63 -5.60
C LEU A 58 -4.08 13.93 -5.69
N VAL A 59 -4.07 14.75 -4.63
CA VAL A 59 -4.98 15.90 -4.51
C VAL A 59 -4.33 17.26 -4.77
N GLU A 60 -3.02 17.43 -4.57
CA GLU A 60 -2.29 18.68 -4.82
C GLU A 60 -0.88 18.38 -5.31
#